data_AF-A0A6G7RTD8-F1
#
_entry.id   AF-A0A6G7RTD8-F1
#
_cell.length_a   1.000
_cell.length_b   1.000
_cell.length_c   1.000
_cell.angle_alpha   90.00
_cell.angle_beta   90.00
_cell.angle_gamma   90.00
#
_symmetry.space_group_name_H-M   'P 1'
#
loop_
_entity.id
_entity.type
_entity.pdbx_description
1 polymer ?
#
loop_
_entity_poly.entity_id
_entity_poly.type
_entity_poly.pdbx_seq_one_letter_code
_entity_poly.pdbx_strand_id
1 'polypeptide(L)'
;MKTFTLIVITIILNACGASKNITSDVENATSTSSKLLQEQVTVIQYQATSRGLYKMVEANKNTINYQNSRTEKATSKPCSEADWSNVLQKLNTIDVSKLDQIEAPTKAHQYDGAALATLTIIKDNKTYTSTTFDHGNPPKQLEGIVNQLLSFMPEKQ
;
A
#
# COMPACT_ATOMS: atom_id res chain seq x y z
N MET A 1 -45.89 26.74 -13.11
CA MET A 1 -45.34 26.09 -11.90
C MET A 1 -46.52 25.61 -11.07
N LYS A 2 -46.76 24.29 -11.02
CA LYS A 2 -47.83 23.70 -10.22
C LYS A 2 -47.17 22.89 -9.11
N THR A 3 -47.08 23.51 -7.94
CA THR A 3 -46.65 22.88 -6.69
C THR A 3 -47.87 22.31 -5.96
N PHE A 4 -47.58 21.49 -4.94
CA PHE A 4 -48.47 20.83 -3.99
C PHE A 4 -48.92 19.42 -4.39
N THR A 5 -48.34 18.42 -3.71
CA THR A 5 -49.08 17.68 -2.67
C THR A 5 -48.07 17.00 -1.75
N LEU A 6 -48.13 17.38 -0.47
CA LEU A 6 -47.37 16.84 0.65
C LEU A 6 -48.13 15.61 1.16
N ILE A 7 -47.59 14.40 0.98
CA ILE A 7 -48.16 13.19 1.58
C ILE A 7 -47.42 12.93 2.89
N VAL A 8 -48.08 13.30 3.99
CA VAL A 8 -47.72 12.89 5.35
C VAL A 8 -48.24 11.47 5.54
N ILE A 9 -47.35 10.49 5.60
CA ILE A 9 -47.66 9.13 6.05
C ILE A 9 -46.99 8.95 7.40
N THR A 10 -47.81 9.06 8.45
CA THR A 10 -47.51 8.62 9.80
C THR A 10 -48.10 7.22 9.95
N ILE A 11 -47.27 6.19 10.10
CA ILE A 11 -47.74 4.84 10.48
C ILE A 11 -46.92 4.36 11.68
N ILE A 12 -47.55 4.53 12.84
CA ILE A 12 -47.73 3.61 13.99
C ILE A 12 -46.55 2.68 14.36
N LEU A 13 -46.05 2.93 15.58
CA LEU A 13 -45.20 2.06 16.39
C LEU A 13 -45.87 0.71 16.67
N ASN A 14 -45.17 -0.39 16.38
CA ASN A 14 -45.39 -1.67 17.04
C ASN A 14 -44.15 -2.01 17.88
N ALA A 15 -44.33 -1.97 19.20
CA ALA A 15 -43.42 -2.56 20.15
C ALA A 15 -43.53 -4.10 20.07
N CYS A 16 -42.41 -4.77 19.82
CA CYS A 16 -42.27 -6.19 20.10
C CYS A 16 -41.02 -6.35 20.97
N GLY A 17 -41.24 -6.63 22.25
CA GLY A 17 -40.21 -7.03 23.18
C GLY A 17 -39.90 -8.50 23.00
N ALA A 18 -38.65 -8.81 22.63
CA ALA A 18 -38.04 -10.10 22.89
C ALA A 18 -36.57 -9.84 23.27
N SER A 19 -36.28 -10.03 24.56
CA SER A 19 -34.93 -10.07 25.09
C SER A 19 -34.22 -11.32 24.54
N LYS A 20 -33.12 -11.11 23.82
CA LYS A 20 -32.07 -12.12 23.62
C LYS A 20 -30.72 -11.40 23.69
N ASN A 21 -29.85 -11.98 24.50
CA ASN A 21 -28.57 -11.47 24.94
C ASN A 21 -27.71 -10.83 23.84
N ILE A 22 -27.15 -9.69 24.21
CA ILE A 22 -26.03 -9.03 23.56
C ILE A 22 -24.83 -9.99 23.65
N THR A 23 -24.52 -10.69 22.58
CA THR A 23 -23.14 -11.10 22.27
C THR A 23 -22.62 -10.11 21.25
N SER A 24 -22.02 -9.05 21.78
CA SER A 24 -21.14 -8.15 21.04
C SER A 24 -19.87 -8.88 20.63
N ASP A 25 -19.54 -8.75 19.35
CA ASP A 25 -18.18 -8.54 18.82
C ASP A 25 -17.15 -9.66 18.99
N VAL A 26 -17.09 -10.57 17.99
CA VAL A 26 -15.81 -11.04 17.44
C VAL A 26 -16.00 -11.28 15.93
N GLU A 27 -15.65 -10.28 15.11
CA GLU A 27 -15.18 -10.39 13.70
C GLU A 27 -15.34 -9.05 12.96
N ASN A 28 -14.76 -7.93 13.45
CA ASN A 28 -14.50 -6.79 12.55
C ASN A 28 -13.51 -5.74 13.09
N ALA A 29 -12.28 -6.13 13.43
CA ALA A 29 -11.20 -5.15 13.62
C ALA A 29 -10.39 -4.90 12.32
N THR A 30 -10.43 -5.84 11.37
CA THR A 30 -9.50 -5.87 10.22
C THR A 30 -10.01 -5.11 8.99
N SER A 31 -11.32 -5.00 8.78
CA SER A 31 -11.88 -4.39 7.57
C SER A 31 -11.90 -2.86 7.61
N THR A 32 -12.01 -2.25 8.79
CA THR A 32 -12.06 -0.79 8.93
C THR A 32 -10.70 -0.13 8.72
N SER A 33 -9.63 -0.70 9.30
CA SER A 33 -8.26 -0.18 9.18
C SER A 33 -7.70 -0.33 7.76
N SER A 34 -7.94 -1.48 7.11
CA SER A 34 -7.50 -1.72 5.73
C SER A 34 -8.24 -0.83 4.72
N LYS A 35 -9.55 -0.61 4.90
CA LYS A 35 -10.33 0.31 4.06
C LYS A 35 -9.87 1.77 4.22
N LEU A 36 -9.60 2.22 5.45
CA LEU A 36 -9.08 3.57 5.70
C LEU A 36 -7.69 3.78 5.08
N LEU A 37 -6.80 2.79 5.13
CA LEU A 37 -5.48 2.89 4.50
C LEU A 37 -5.57 2.86 2.96
N GLN A 38 -6.56 2.14 2.42
CA GLN A 38 -6.84 2.11 0.99
C GLN A 38 -7.34 3.46 0.43
N GLU A 39 -7.96 4.29 1.26
CA GLU A 39 -8.41 5.65 0.88
C GLU A 39 -7.29 6.70 1.00
N GLN A 40 -6.31 6.47 1.89
CA GLN A 40 -5.24 7.44 2.19
C GLN A 40 -3.96 7.22 1.37
N VAL A 41 -3.60 5.96 1.07
CA VAL A 41 -2.39 5.60 0.32
C VAL A 41 -2.68 5.57 -1.17
N THR A 42 -2.00 6.41 -1.94
CA THR A 42 -2.23 6.55 -3.38
C THR A 42 -1.16 5.84 -4.22
N VAL A 43 0.08 5.81 -3.75
CA VAL A 43 1.22 5.23 -4.48
C VAL A 43 2.19 4.56 -3.51
N ILE A 44 2.71 3.40 -3.89
CA ILE A 44 3.81 2.73 -3.21
C ILE A 44 4.85 2.34 -4.27
N GLN A 45 6.08 2.82 -4.12
CA GLN A 45 7.15 2.63 -5.08
C GLN A 45 8.40 2.05 -4.43
N TYR A 46 8.97 1.02 -5.04
CA TYR A 46 10.32 0.56 -4.78
C TYR A 46 11.24 0.93 -5.95
N GLN A 47 12.44 1.41 -5.63
CA GLN A 47 13.48 1.65 -6.62
C GLN A 47 14.82 1.10 -6.13
N ALA A 48 15.58 0.45 -7.02
CA ALA A 48 16.97 0.07 -6.81
C ALA A 48 17.85 0.48 -8.00
N THR A 49 19.05 0.95 -7.74
CA THR A 49 19.87 1.64 -8.73
C THR A 49 21.36 1.50 -8.43
N SER A 50 22.17 1.17 -9.43
CA SER A 50 23.64 1.17 -9.40
C SER A 50 24.20 1.46 -10.79
N ARG A 51 25.52 1.46 -11.00
CA ARG A 51 26.11 1.69 -12.34
C ARG A 51 25.55 0.74 -13.40
N GLY A 52 25.34 -0.54 -13.06
CA GLY A 52 24.85 -1.58 -13.98
C GLY A 52 23.42 -2.08 -13.73
N LEU A 53 22.75 -1.61 -12.68
CA LEU A 53 21.41 -2.05 -12.32
C LEU A 53 20.44 -0.89 -12.21
N TYR A 54 19.22 -1.11 -12.72
CA TYR A 54 18.08 -0.27 -12.42
C TYR A 54 16.84 -1.15 -12.29
N LYS A 55 16.07 -0.94 -11.23
CA LYS A 55 14.75 -1.54 -11.01
C LYS A 55 13.86 -0.47 -10.43
N MET A 56 12.66 -0.32 -10.99
CA MET A 56 11.60 0.48 -10.41
C MET A 56 10.30 -0.32 -10.52
N VAL A 57 9.53 -0.34 -9.45
CA VAL A 57 8.15 -0.82 -9.46
C VAL A 57 7.32 0.13 -8.62
N GLU A 58 6.21 0.57 -9.18
CA GLU A 58 5.25 1.48 -8.59
C GLU A 58 3.87 0.85 -8.67
N ALA A 59 3.18 0.75 -7.55
CA ALA A 59 1.82 0.24 -7.46
C ALA A 59 0.87 1.32 -6.94
N ASN A 60 -0.29 1.42 -7.58
CA ASN A 60 -1.45 2.14 -7.08
C ASN A 60 -2.70 1.23 -7.22
N LYS A 61 -3.86 1.74 -6.84
CA LYS A 61 -5.13 0.99 -6.90
C LYS A 61 -5.48 0.44 -8.29
N ASN A 62 -5.00 1.08 -9.36
CA ASN A 62 -5.40 0.80 -10.74
C ASN A 62 -4.32 0.10 -11.56
N THR A 63 -3.05 0.46 -11.34
CA THR A 63 -1.94 0.07 -12.20
C THR A 63 -0.70 -0.30 -11.39
N ILE A 64 0.05 -1.26 -11.93
CA ILE A 64 1.42 -1.53 -11.53
C ILE A 64 2.32 -1.15 -12.71
N ASN A 65 3.23 -0.21 -12.47
CA ASN A 65 4.24 0.23 -13.42
C ASN A 65 5.58 -0.37 -13.01
N TYR A 66 6.35 -0.92 -13.95
CA TYR A 66 7.69 -1.43 -13.66
C TYR A 66 8.68 -1.17 -14.80
N GLN A 67 9.96 -1.12 -14.44
CA GLN A 67 11.04 -0.72 -15.34
C GLN A 67 12.37 -1.37 -14.90
N ASN A 68 13.12 -1.95 -15.83
CA ASN A 68 14.44 -2.57 -15.58
C ASN A 68 15.63 -1.77 -16.18
N SER A 69 15.35 -0.63 -16.81
CA SER A 69 16.36 0.25 -17.42
C SER A 69 15.95 1.72 -17.26
N ARG A 70 16.90 2.60 -16.96
CA ARG A 70 16.63 4.05 -16.78
C ARG A 70 16.09 4.73 -18.03
N THR A 71 16.40 4.19 -19.20
CA THR A 71 16.11 4.82 -20.50
C THR A 71 14.89 4.23 -21.19
N GLU A 72 14.45 3.04 -20.77
CA GLU A 72 13.27 2.39 -21.34
C GLU A 72 11.99 2.97 -20.75
N LYS A 73 10.88 2.95 -21.51
CA LYS A 73 9.59 3.33 -20.95
C LYS A 73 9.15 2.27 -19.92
N ALA A 74 8.55 2.71 -18.82
CA ALA A 74 7.93 1.78 -17.87
C ALA A 74 6.84 0.94 -18.57
N THR A 75 6.82 -0.35 -18.27
CA THR A 75 5.72 -1.23 -18.64
C THR A 75 4.62 -1.10 -17.61
N SER A 76 3.37 -1.03 -18.05
CA SER A 76 2.21 -0.91 -17.17
C SER A 76 1.31 -2.13 -17.33
N LYS A 77 0.80 -2.63 -16.21
CA LYS A 77 -0.23 -3.67 -16.16
C LYS A 77 -1.33 -3.27 -15.16
N PRO A 78 -2.57 -3.78 -15.32
CA PRO A 78 -3.61 -3.57 -14.31
C PRO A 78 -3.16 -4.08 -12.94
N CYS A 79 -3.49 -3.33 -11.88
CA CYS A 79 -3.38 -3.78 -10.50
C CYS A 79 -4.68 -4.45 -10.12
N SER A 80 -4.67 -5.74 -9.77
CA SER A 80 -5.87 -6.41 -9.27
C SER A 80 -6.20 -5.93 -7.86
N GLU A 81 -7.48 -6.02 -7.47
CA GLU A 81 -7.89 -5.71 -6.09
C GLU A 81 -7.16 -6.58 -5.06
N ALA A 82 -6.89 -7.84 -5.42
CA ALA A 82 -6.14 -8.78 -4.59
C ALA A 82 -4.68 -8.34 -4.42
N ASP A 83 -4.01 -7.94 -5.51
CA ASP A 83 -2.63 -7.43 -5.47
C ASP A 83 -2.55 -6.16 -4.62
N TRP A 84 -3.46 -5.21 -4.86
CA TRP A 84 -3.49 -3.96 -4.11
C TRP A 84 -3.76 -4.19 -2.62
N SER A 85 -4.71 -5.06 -2.29
CA SER A 85 -5.01 -5.45 -0.92
C SER A 85 -3.82 -6.10 -0.22
N ASN A 86 -3.09 -6.99 -0.91
CA ASN A 86 -1.90 -7.63 -0.35
C ASN A 86 -0.78 -6.60 -0.08
N VAL A 87 -0.52 -5.69 -1.03
CA VAL A 87 0.45 -4.61 -0.83
C VAL A 87 0.09 -3.76 0.39
N LEU A 88 -1.18 -3.34 0.52
CA LEU A 88 -1.65 -2.58 1.68
C LEU A 88 -1.54 -3.37 2.98
N GLN A 89 -1.87 -4.67 2.97
CA GLN A 89 -1.72 -5.52 4.15
C GLN A 89 -0.27 -5.57 4.64
N LYS A 90 0.72 -5.66 3.74
CA LYS A 90 2.14 -5.56 4.12
C LYS A 90 2.47 -4.18 4.68
N LEU A 91 1.94 -3.13 4.06
CA LEU A 91 2.16 -1.75 4.49
C LEU A 91 1.59 -1.48 5.90
N ASN A 92 0.45 -2.07 6.27
CA ASN A 92 -0.19 -1.86 7.57
C ASN A 92 0.69 -2.27 8.76
N THR A 93 1.73 -3.06 8.52
CA THR A 93 2.71 -3.47 9.55
C THR A 93 3.82 -2.43 9.78
N ILE A 94 3.84 -1.35 9.00
CA ILE A 94 4.88 -0.33 8.98
C ILE A 94 4.30 1.02 9.41
N ASP A 95 4.97 1.70 10.34
CA ASP A 95 4.69 3.10 10.64
C ASP A 95 5.27 4.01 9.55
N VAL A 96 4.44 4.33 8.55
CA VAL A 96 4.81 5.18 7.41
C VAL A 96 5.39 6.53 7.83
N SER A 97 4.96 7.07 8.99
CA SER A 97 5.45 8.36 9.49
C SER A 97 6.91 8.35 9.94
N LYS A 98 7.47 7.15 10.17
CA LYS A 98 8.85 6.91 10.62
C LYS A 98 9.68 6.15 9.59
N LEU A 99 9.26 6.15 8.32
CA LEU A 99 9.91 5.38 7.27
C LEU A 99 11.39 5.77 7.10
N ASP A 100 11.70 7.06 7.27
CA ASP A 100 13.02 7.67 7.25
C ASP A 100 13.87 7.38 8.51
N GLN A 101 13.29 6.73 9.52
CA GLN A 101 13.98 6.34 10.76
C GLN A 101 14.33 4.85 10.78
N ILE A 102 13.86 4.06 9.80
CA ILE A 102 14.15 2.63 9.72
C ILE A 102 15.60 2.47 9.23
N GLU A 103 16.45 1.88 10.07
CA GLU A 103 17.86 1.66 9.76
C GLU A 103 18.07 0.50 8.77
N ALA A 104 19.00 0.70 7.83
CA ALA A 104 19.47 -0.35 6.93
C ALA A 104 20.29 -1.41 7.69
N PRO A 105 20.13 -2.72 7.40
CA PRO A 105 20.92 -3.76 8.07
C PRO A 105 22.42 -3.64 7.78
N THR A 106 22.76 -3.18 6.57
CA THR A 106 24.12 -2.98 6.08
C THR A 106 24.19 -1.71 5.23
N LYS A 107 25.43 -1.28 4.91
CA LYS A 107 25.71 -0.10 4.09
C LYS A 107 26.58 -0.45 2.87
N ALA A 108 26.39 -1.63 2.30
CA ALA A 108 27.21 -2.14 1.20
C ALA A 108 27.16 -1.24 -0.04
N HIS A 109 26.03 -0.59 -0.28
CA HIS A 109 25.88 0.43 -1.33
C HIS A 109 26.86 1.60 -1.19
N GLN A 110 27.37 1.92 0.01
CA GLN A 110 28.30 3.03 0.22
C GLN A 110 29.73 2.72 -0.25
N TYR A 111 30.07 1.44 -0.42
CA TYR A 111 31.38 0.97 -0.85
C TYR A 111 31.30 0.04 -2.08
N ASP A 112 30.30 0.27 -2.94
CA ASP A 112 30.08 -0.46 -4.20
C ASP A 112 29.86 -1.98 -4.04
N GLY A 113 29.37 -2.41 -2.87
CA GLY A 113 29.05 -3.80 -2.56
C GLY A 113 27.61 -4.21 -2.87
N ALA A 114 26.71 -3.25 -3.08
CA ALA A 114 25.31 -3.49 -3.43
C ALA A 114 24.71 -2.31 -4.21
N ALA A 115 23.59 -2.54 -4.91
CA ALA A 115 22.79 -1.44 -5.46
C ALA A 115 22.05 -0.71 -4.33
N LEU A 116 21.94 0.61 -4.42
CA LEU A 116 21.20 1.41 -3.45
C LEU A 116 19.70 1.27 -3.74
N ALA A 117 18.89 1.13 -2.69
CA ALA A 117 17.45 0.96 -2.79
C ALA A 117 16.69 1.90 -1.86
N THR A 118 15.46 2.26 -2.26
CA THR A 118 14.52 3.09 -1.49
C THR A 118 13.10 2.59 -1.65
N LEU A 119 12.29 2.79 -0.60
CA LEU A 119 10.84 2.63 -0.62
C LEU A 119 10.20 4.01 -0.42
N THR A 120 9.29 4.38 -1.32
CA THR A 120 8.55 5.64 -1.28
C THR A 120 7.05 5.37 -1.21
N ILE A 121 6.36 6.05 -0.32
CA ILE A 121 4.91 5.93 -0.12
C ILE A 121 4.30 7.33 -0.21
N ILE A 122 3.27 7.49 -1.05
CA ILE A 122 2.44 8.69 -1.07
C ILE A 122 1.16 8.37 -0.28
N LYS A 123 1.00 9.05 0.84
CA LYS A 123 -0.15 8.92 1.74
C LYS A 123 -0.65 10.30 2.13
N ASP A 124 -1.95 10.56 2.01
CA ASP A 124 -2.57 11.86 2.33
C ASP A 124 -1.90 13.03 1.59
N ASN A 125 -1.56 12.81 0.32
CA ASN A 125 -0.80 13.73 -0.53
C ASN A 125 0.59 14.12 0.02
N LYS A 126 1.11 13.39 1.01
CA LYS A 126 2.46 13.53 1.54
C LYS A 126 3.34 12.35 1.12
N THR A 127 4.57 12.66 0.74
CA THR A 127 5.58 11.67 0.37
C THR A 127 6.42 11.29 1.58
N TYR A 128 6.55 9.99 1.81
CA TYR A 128 7.41 9.39 2.82
C TYR A 128 8.42 8.49 2.10
N THR A 129 9.70 8.66 2.39
CA THR A 129 10.77 7.88 1.75
C THR A 129 11.64 7.25 2.83
N SER A 130 11.99 5.98 2.64
CA SER A 130 12.88 5.28 3.55
C SER A 130 14.28 5.86 3.53
N THR A 131 15.08 5.56 4.57
CA THR A 131 16.53 5.63 4.40
C THR A 131 16.97 4.73 3.24
N THR A 132 18.10 5.05 2.64
CA THR A 132 18.70 4.19 1.61
C THR A 132 19.21 2.90 2.24
N PHE A 133 18.89 1.77 1.63
CA PHE A 133 19.36 0.43 2.05
C PHE A 133 19.91 -0.36 0.86
N ASP A 134 20.52 -1.51 1.15
CA ASP A 134 21.10 -2.39 0.14
C ASP A 134 19.99 -3.18 -0.58
N HIS A 135 19.94 -3.12 -1.91
CA HIS A 135 19.10 -4.02 -2.70
C HIS A 135 19.48 -5.48 -2.39
N GLY A 136 18.47 -6.31 -2.11
CA GLY A 136 18.67 -7.71 -1.70
C GLY A 136 18.86 -7.89 -0.20
N ASN A 137 19.02 -6.81 0.56
CA ASN A 137 19.09 -6.83 2.02
C ASN A 137 18.28 -5.67 2.65
N PRO A 138 16.94 -5.62 2.43
CA PRO A 138 16.09 -4.59 3.01
C PRO A 138 16.04 -4.69 4.55
N PRO A 139 15.74 -3.59 5.27
CA PRO A 139 15.39 -3.67 6.67
C PRO A 139 14.30 -4.71 6.92
N LYS A 140 14.39 -5.46 8.02
CA LYS A 140 13.45 -6.56 8.32
C LYS A 140 11.98 -6.12 8.27
N GLN A 141 11.71 -4.89 8.69
CA GLN A 141 10.38 -4.28 8.67
C GLN A 141 9.86 -4.02 7.25
N LEU A 142 10.74 -3.77 6.27
CA LEU A 142 10.38 -3.46 4.88
C LEU A 142 10.41 -4.69 3.97
N GLU A 143 11.00 -5.80 4.40
CA GLU A 143 11.18 -7.01 3.59
C GLU A 143 9.87 -7.49 2.94
N GLY A 144 8.78 -7.56 3.72
CA GLY A 144 7.49 -8.04 3.23
C GLY A 144 6.91 -7.22 2.08
N ILE A 145 6.95 -5.89 2.18
CA ILE A 145 6.42 -5.00 1.14
C ILE A 145 7.37 -4.91 -0.07
N VAL A 146 8.69 -4.92 0.17
CA VAL A 146 9.70 -4.91 -0.89
C VAL A 146 9.58 -6.17 -1.75
N ASN A 147 9.48 -7.34 -1.13
CA ASN A 147 9.33 -8.61 -1.86
C ASN A 147 8.02 -8.66 -2.64
N GLN A 148 6.91 -8.16 -2.07
CA GLN A 148 5.64 -8.08 -2.77
C GLN A 148 5.74 -7.20 -4.02
N LEU A 149 6.34 -6.02 -3.91
CA LEU A 149 6.53 -5.11 -5.05
C LEU A 149 7.43 -5.74 -6.12
N LEU A 150 8.55 -6.32 -5.72
CA LEU A 150 9.48 -6.97 -6.65
C LEU A 150 8.84 -8.15 -7.40
N SER A 151 7.89 -8.87 -6.78
CA SER A 151 7.15 -9.97 -7.42
C SER A 151 6.33 -9.54 -8.63
N PHE A 152 6.01 -8.26 -8.75
CA PHE A 152 5.27 -7.75 -9.90
C PHE A 152 6.15 -7.54 -11.13
N MET A 153 7.47 -7.50 -10.95
CA MET A 153 8.42 -7.41 -12.04
C MET A 153 8.66 -8.80 -12.62
N PRO A 154 8.77 -8.95 -13.96
CA PRO A 154 9.24 -10.20 -14.54
C PRO A 154 10.68 -10.46 -14.08
N GLU A 155 11.00 -11.73 -13.80
CA GLU A 155 12.39 -12.15 -13.64
C GLU A 155 13.15 -11.82 -14.94
N LYS A 156 14.38 -11.33 -14.80
CA LYS A 156 15.25 -11.13 -15.97
C LYS A 156 15.61 -12.53 -16.48
N GLN A 157 15.18 -12.88 -17.69
CA GLN A 157 15.75 -13.98 -18.45
C GLN A 157 17.22 -13.70 -18.78
#